data_AF-A0A6A3UVR3-F1
#
_entry.id   AF-A0A6A3UVR3-F1
#
_cell.length_a   1.000
_cell.length_b   1.000
_cell.length_c   1.000
_cell.angle_alpha   90.00
_cell.angle_beta   90.00
_cell.angle_gamma   90.00
#
_symmetry.space_group_name_H-M   'P 1'
#
loop_
_entity.id
_entity.type
_entity.pdbx_description
1 polymer ?
#
loop_
_entity_poly.entity_id
_entity_poly.type
_entity_poly.pdbx_seq_one_letter_code
_entity_poly.pdbx_strand_id
1 'polypeptide(L)'
;MRPVPAPELVRDYHRWMGGVDIHDQLRMQRYSIQGGYKSRKYYKTLFLGLLDMALVNAFIVFRHHRNVNNQRPAKHFAFFETLVEQLLAIDSP
;
A
#
# COMPACT_ATOMS: atom_id res chain seq x y z
N MET A 1 -0.63 -6.77 42.53
CA MET A 1 -0.89 -7.77 41.46
C MET A 1 0.43 -8.14 40.81
N ARG A 2 0.73 -9.43 40.63
CA ARG A 2 1.93 -9.87 39.89
C ARG A 2 1.60 -9.90 38.39
N PRO A 3 2.47 -9.40 37.50
CA PRO A 3 2.25 -9.48 36.07
C PRO A 3 2.29 -10.94 35.62
N VAL A 4 1.25 -11.38 34.91
CA VAL A 4 1.19 -12.69 34.27
C VAL A 4 1.58 -12.51 32.81
N PRO A 5 2.63 -13.21 32.32
CA PRO A 5 3.02 -13.12 30.93
C PRO A 5 1.91 -13.65 30.04
N ALA A 6 1.63 -12.93 28.94
CA ALA A 6 0.65 -13.36 27.97
C ALA A 6 1.05 -14.71 27.35
N PRO A 7 0.09 -15.62 27.09
CA PRO A 7 0.37 -16.85 26.36
C PRO A 7 1.04 -16.57 25.01
N GLU A 8 1.94 -17.45 24.56
CA GLU A 8 2.66 -17.25 23.29
C GLU A 8 1.71 -17.11 22.09
N LEU A 9 0.60 -17.86 22.10
CA LEU A 9 -0.47 -17.73 21.11
C LEU A 9 -0.98 -16.30 20.96
N VAL A 10 -1.16 -15.58 22.07
CA VAL A 10 -1.65 -14.19 22.07
C VAL A 10 -0.59 -13.25 21.50
N ARG A 11 0.69 -13.52 21.76
CA ARG A 11 1.81 -12.75 21.20
C ARG A 11 1.91 -12.92 19.68
N ASP A 12 1.80 -14.16 19.20
CA ASP A 12 1.87 -14.46 17.77
C ASP A 12 0.68 -13.87 17.01
N TYR A 13 -0.51 -13.98 17.56
CA TYR A 13 -1.69 -13.33 16.99
C TYR A 13 -1.51 -11.82 16.87
N HIS A 14 -1.11 -11.14 17.95
CA HIS A 14 -0.87 -9.69 17.92
C HIS A 14 0.20 -9.28 16.90
N ARG A 15 1.24 -10.11 16.69
CA ARG A 15 2.30 -9.82 15.74
C ARG A 15 1.81 -9.82 14.28
N TRP A 16 0.87 -10.68 13.94
CA TRP A 16 0.45 -10.90 12.54
C TRP A 16 -0.93 -10.31 12.19
N MET A 17 -1.79 -10.06 13.17
CA MET A 17 -3.16 -9.57 12.96
C MET A 17 -3.22 -8.25 12.17
N GLY A 18 -2.24 -7.36 12.34
CA GLY A 18 -2.27 -6.01 11.76
C GLY A 18 -1.98 -5.93 10.25
N GLY A 19 -1.71 -7.05 9.57
CA GLY A 19 -1.32 -7.03 8.15
C GLY A 19 -2.33 -6.32 7.24
N VAL A 20 -3.62 -6.58 7.45
CA VAL A 20 -4.71 -5.98 6.67
C VAL A 20 -4.85 -4.49 6.97
N ASP A 21 -4.85 -4.12 8.26
CA ASP A 21 -4.98 -2.72 8.68
C ASP A 21 -3.80 -1.86 8.18
N ILE A 22 -2.58 -2.40 8.19
CA ILE A 22 -1.39 -1.72 7.67
C ILE A 22 -1.51 -1.51 6.16
N HIS A 23 -1.99 -2.52 5.42
CA HIS A 23 -2.21 -2.38 3.97
C HIS A 23 -3.28 -1.33 3.67
N ASP A 24 -4.40 -1.36 4.40
CA ASP A 24 -5.48 -0.39 4.22
C ASP A 24 -5.06 1.04 4.61
N GLN A 25 -4.27 1.18 5.67
CA GLN A 25 -3.67 2.45 6.06
C GLN A 25 -2.73 2.98 4.98
N LEU A 26 -1.94 2.12 4.34
CA LEU A 26 -1.06 2.51 3.23
C LEU A 26 -1.87 2.89 1.98
N ARG A 27 -2.98 2.18 1.73
CA ARG A 27 -3.90 2.44 0.63
C ARG A 27 -4.63 3.78 0.77
N MET A 28 -5.15 4.08 1.96
CA MET A 28 -5.93 5.30 2.24
C MET A 28 -5.07 6.54 2.55
N GLN A 29 -3.75 6.48 2.30
CA GLN A 29 -2.88 7.63 2.44
C GLN A 29 -3.15 8.71 1.39
N ARG A 30 -2.33 9.78 1.42
CA ARG A 30 -2.41 11.00 0.60
C ARG A 30 -2.49 10.78 -0.93
N TYR A 31 -2.26 9.56 -1.41
CA TYR A 31 -2.26 9.19 -2.82
C TYR A 31 -3.41 8.25 -3.22
N SER A 32 -4.42 8.05 -2.36
CA SER A 32 -5.60 7.24 -2.72
C SER A 32 -6.42 7.92 -3.82
N ILE A 33 -6.55 7.24 -4.96
CA ILE A 33 -7.37 7.67 -6.09
C ILE A 33 -8.85 7.49 -5.74
N GLN A 34 -9.20 6.40 -5.05
CA GLN A 34 -10.57 6.17 -4.59
C GLN A 34 -11.05 7.26 -3.62
N GLY A 35 -10.16 7.75 -2.75
CA GLY A 35 -10.45 8.85 -1.83
C GLY A 35 -10.58 10.21 -2.53
N GLY A 36 -9.73 10.48 -3.53
CA GLY A 36 -9.72 11.73 -4.29
C GLY A 36 -10.84 11.86 -5.33
N TYR A 37 -11.28 10.74 -5.92
CA TYR A 37 -12.32 10.72 -6.96
C TYR A 37 -13.55 9.93 -6.50
N LYS A 38 -14.51 10.62 -5.89
CA LYS A 38 -15.77 10.01 -5.47
C LYS A 38 -16.78 9.98 -6.61
N SER A 39 -17.17 8.78 -7.04
CA SER A 39 -18.24 8.57 -8.01
C SER A 39 -19.54 8.12 -7.34
N ARG A 40 -20.68 8.58 -7.86
CA ARG A 40 -22.00 8.06 -7.46
C ARG A 40 -22.27 6.64 -7.95
N LYS A 41 -21.54 6.17 -8.97
CA LYS A 41 -21.70 4.84 -9.55
C LYS A 41 -20.79 3.84 -8.84
N TYR A 42 -21.37 2.83 -8.19
CA TYR A 42 -20.64 1.88 -7.34
C TYR A 42 -19.47 1.18 -8.06
N TYR A 43 -19.65 0.79 -9.32
CA TYR A 43 -18.63 0.07 -10.08
C TYR A 43 -17.37 0.90 -10.33
N LYS A 44 -17.50 2.24 -10.46
CA LYS A 44 -16.34 3.13 -10.60
C LYS A 44 -15.55 3.18 -9.29
N THR A 45 -16.25 3.30 -8.18
CA THR A 45 -15.63 3.27 -6.84
C THR A 45 -14.93 1.93 -6.59
N LEU A 46 -15.54 0.80 -7.00
CA LEU A 46 -14.94 -0.53 -6.91
C LEU A 46 -13.65 -0.63 -7.75
N PHE A 47 -13.70 -0.18 -9.01
CA PHE A 47 -12.53 -0.17 -9.89
C PHE A 47 -11.37 0.66 -9.29
N LEU A 48 -11.66 1.86 -8.80
CA LEU A 48 -10.63 2.72 -8.19
C LEU A 48 -10.05 2.12 -6.92
N GLY A 49 -10.86 1.40 -6.13
CA GLY A 49 -10.37 0.65 -4.97
C GLY A 49 -9.43 -0.49 -5.34
N LEU A 50 -9.71 -1.21 -6.45
CA LEU A 50 -8.83 -2.25 -7.01
C LEU A 50 -7.53 -1.64 -7.55
N LEU A 51 -7.62 -0.51 -8.24
CA LEU A 51 -6.46 0.23 -8.72
C LEU A 51 -5.56 0.67 -7.56
N ASP A 52 -6.13 1.27 -6.51
CA ASP A 52 -5.39 1.67 -5.31
C ASP A 52 -4.67 0.47 -4.66
N MET A 53 -5.32 -0.70 -4.57
CA MET A 53 -4.70 -1.93 -4.06
C MET A 53 -3.54 -2.41 -4.95
N ALA A 54 -3.70 -2.36 -6.28
CA ALA A 54 -2.64 -2.73 -7.22
C ALA A 54 -1.41 -1.81 -7.09
N LEU A 55 -1.63 -0.50 -6.91
CA LEU A 55 -0.57 0.49 -6.72
C LEU A 55 0.22 0.24 -5.42
N VAL A 56 -0.47 -0.05 -4.32
CA VAL A 56 0.18 -0.44 -3.05
C VAL A 56 1.01 -1.71 -3.22
N ASN A 57 0.46 -2.73 -3.90
CA ASN A 57 1.18 -3.98 -4.15
C ASN A 57 2.44 -3.76 -5.01
N ALA A 58 2.33 -2.93 -6.06
CA ALA A 58 3.48 -2.55 -6.88
C ALA A 58 4.56 -1.83 -6.07
N PHE A 59 4.17 -0.93 -5.16
CA PHE A 59 5.10 -0.27 -4.25
C PHE A 59 5.81 -1.25 -3.30
N ILE A 60 5.07 -2.23 -2.73
CA ILE A 60 5.65 -3.27 -1.86
C ILE A 60 6.70 -4.09 -2.63
N VAL A 61 6.38 -4.52 -3.85
CA VAL A 61 7.31 -5.26 -4.72
C VAL A 61 8.53 -4.42 -5.08
N PHE A 62 8.33 -3.16 -5.46
CA PHE A 62 9.42 -2.24 -5.78
C PHE A 62 10.36 -2.02 -4.58
N ARG A 63 9.80 -1.83 -3.38
CA ARG A 63 10.58 -1.69 -2.15
C ARG A 63 11.33 -2.98 -1.82
N HIS A 64 10.71 -4.14 -2.03
CA HIS A 64 11.35 -5.44 -1.85
C HIS A 64 12.54 -5.60 -2.81
N HIS A 65 12.34 -5.30 -4.10
CA HIS A 65 13.40 -5.35 -5.11
C HIS A 65 14.57 -4.41 -4.77
N ARG A 66 14.30 -3.19 -4.31
CA ARG A 66 15.36 -2.27 -3.84
C ARG A 66 16.12 -2.81 -2.63
N ASN A 67 15.41 -3.41 -1.68
CA ASN A 67 16.02 -3.97 -0.47
C ASN A 67 16.97 -5.14 -0.81
N VAL A 68 16.53 -6.06 -1.69
CA VAL A 68 17.36 -7.17 -2.17
C VAL A 68 18.62 -6.66 -2.88
N ASN A 69 18.52 -5.54 -3.58
CA ASN A 69 19.65 -4.91 -4.28
C ASN A 69 20.48 -3.95 -3.39
N ASN A 70 20.31 -3.96 -2.07
CA ASN A 70 20.97 -3.04 -1.12
C ASN A 70 20.81 -1.55 -1.44
N GLN A 71 19.70 -1.19 -2.09
CA GLN A 71 19.38 0.20 -2.41
C GLN A 71 18.56 0.84 -1.29
N ARG A 72 18.66 2.18 -1.19
CA ARG A 72 17.87 2.93 -0.22
C ARG A 72 16.36 2.74 -0.48
N PRO A 73 15.54 2.54 0.57
CA PRO A 73 14.10 2.45 0.44
C PRO A 73 13.56 3.70 -0.26
N ALA A 74 12.74 3.51 -1.28
CA ALA A 74 12.11 4.63 -1.96
C ALA A 74 11.05 5.26 -1.05
N LYS A 75 10.99 6.59 -1.05
CA LYS A 75 9.86 7.32 -0.48
C LYS A 75 8.62 7.01 -1.30
N HIS A 76 7.47 6.90 -0.64
CA HIS A 76 6.18 6.60 -1.30
C HIS A 76 5.90 7.58 -2.45
N PHE A 77 6.06 8.88 -2.22
CA PHE A 77 5.89 9.91 -3.24
C PHE A 77 6.74 9.69 -4.49
N ALA A 78 8.05 9.48 -4.31
CA ALA A 78 8.99 9.32 -5.42
C ALA A 78 8.64 8.11 -6.29
N PHE A 79 8.11 7.03 -5.70
CA PHE A 79 7.62 5.90 -6.48
C PHE A 79 6.41 6.28 -7.33
N PHE A 80 5.41 6.94 -6.74
CA PHE A 80 4.20 7.33 -7.46
C PHE A 80 4.47 8.38 -8.55
N GLU A 81 5.38 9.31 -8.31
CA GLU A 81 5.82 10.30 -9.30
C GLU A 81 6.40 9.60 -10.53
N THR A 82 7.41 8.74 -10.36
CA THR A 82 8.00 7.97 -11.46
C THR A 82 6.98 7.07 -12.16
N LEU A 83 6.07 6.44 -11.41
CA LEU A 83 5.04 5.59 -11.99
C LEU A 83 4.08 6.38 -12.88
N VAL A 84 3.63 7.55 -12.43
CA VAL A 84 2.72 8.40 -13.21
C VAL A 84 3.42 8.95 -14.45
N GLU A 85 4.68 9.37 -14.34
CA GLU A 85 5.50 9.76 -15.49
C GLU A 85 5.58 8.65 -16.54
N GLN A 86 5.84 7.41 -16.11
CA GLN A 86 5.91 6.25 -17.00
C GLN A 86 4.56 5.96 -17.66
N LEU A 87 3.46 6.05 -16.92
CA LEU A 87 2.11 5.83 -17.46
C LEU A 87 1.72 6.90 -18.49
N LEU A 88 2.08 8.16 -18.26
CA LEU A 88 1.83 9.26 -19.19
C LEU A 88 2.70 9.17 -20.45
N ALA A 89 3.92 8.63 -20.33
CA ALA A 89 4.82 8.44 -21.46
C ALA A 89 4.34 7.37 -22.45
N ILE A 90 3.45 6.46 -22.05
CA ILE A 90 2.89 5.41 -22.93
C ILE A 90 2.08 6.00 -24.09
N ASP A 91 1.48 7.18 -23.90
CA ASP A 91 0.69 7.87 -24.93
C ASP A 91 1.54 8.84 -25.79
N SER A 92 2.85 8.94 -25.56
CA SER A 92 3.76 9.68 -26.46
C SER A 92 4.15 8.83 -27.68
N PRO A 93 4.12 9.40 -28.90
CA PRO A 93 4.44 8.69 -30.14
C PRO A 93 5.90 8.22 -30.23
#